data_AF-A0A1F6G7F6-F1
#
_entry.id   AF-A0A1F6G7F6-F1
#
_cell.length_a   1.000
_cell.length_b   1.000
_cell.length_c   1.000
_cell.angle_alpha   90.00
_cell.angle_beta   90.00
_cell.angle_gamma   90.00
#
_symmetry.space_group_name_H-M   'P 1'
#
loop_
_entity.id
_entity.type
_entity.pdbx_description
1 polymer ?
#
loop_
_entity_poly.entity_id
_entity_poly.type
_entity_poly.pdbx_seq_one_letter_code
_entity_poly.pdbx_strand_id
1 'polypeptide(L)'
;MRCKKTKSILFLVVLVVLVGAAGCAFAGWFKKKPEERAQHMVNHIAKELKFDDAQKAQLTNLAQDILSQTEPMRKERGQKLDLLIGQVRSGQIDKVVLKEELARKQAQFTQVADLGIDRLSDLYQTLSPEQRQLLVEHLEEIKAKVESGSFHHLGWR
;
A
#
# COMPACT_ATOMS: atom_id res chain seq x y z
N MET A 1 19.32 19.89 14.49
CA MET A 1 19.18 18.44 14.25
C MET A 1 17.91 18.18 13.43
N ARG A 2 18.00 18.02 12.09
CA ARG A 2 16.84 17.74 11.22
C ARG A 2 16.50 16.25 11.28
N CYS A 3 15.42 15.89 11.98
CA CYS A 3 15.01 14.52 12.23
C CYS A 3 14.56 13.85 10.91
N LYS A 4 15.31 12.87 10.42
CA LYS A 4 15.09 12.10 9.18
C LYS A 4 13.80 11.24 9.16
N LYS A 5 12.84 11.43 10.08
CA LYS A 5 11.72 10.49 10.33
C LYS A 5 10.38 10.88 9.65
N THR A 6 10.22 12.10 9.15
CA THR A 6 8.99 12.54 8.45
C THR A 6 8.88 12.05 6.99
N LYS A 7 9.88 11.32 6.50
CA LYS A 7 10.01 10.93 5.08
C LYS A 7 9.29 9.62 4.71
N SER A 8 8.77 8.85 5.68
CA SER A 8 8.12 7.54 5.47
C SER A 8 6.59 7.57 5.49
N ILE A 9 5.98 8.59 6.09
CA ILE A 9 4.54 8.66 6.46
C ILE A 9 3.65 8.77 5.23
N LEU A 10 4.17 9.56 4.31
CA LEU A 10 3.52 10.09 3.15
C LEU A 10 3.56 9.09 1.99
N PHE A 11 4.70 8.42 1.88
CA PHE A 11 4.85 7.24 1.04
C PHE A 11 3.88 6.16 1.51
N LEU A 12 3.61 5.99 2.81
CA LEU A 12 2.70 4.98 3.35
C LEU A 12 1.22 5.25 3.07
N VAL A 13 0.71 6.48 3.21
CA VAL A 13 -0.68 6.81 2.85
C VAL A 13 -0.92 6.57 1.35
N VAL A 14 0.02 7.03 0.52
CA VAL A 14 -0.01 6.79 -0.93
C VAL A 14 0.26 5.31 -1.26
N LEU A 15 1.06 4.57 -0.48
CA LEU A 15 1.26 3.12 -0.61
C LEU A 15 -0.02 2.35 -0.29
N VAL A 16 -0.76 2.74 0.74
CA VAL A 16 -2.00 2.06 1.13
C VAL A 16 -3.01 2.16 0.02
N VAL A 17 -3.11 3.34 -0.60
CA VAL A 17 -4.03 3.61 -1.70
C VAL A 17 -3.52 3.01 -3.02
N LEU A 18 -2.24 3.12 -3.36
CA LEU A 18 -1.71 2.69 -4.67
C LEU A 18 -1.17 1.24 -4.70
N VAL A 19 -0.76 0.70 -3.56
CA VAL A 19 0.06 -0.52 -3.47
C VAL A 19 -0.63 -1.61 -2.62
N GLY A 20 -1.90 -1.40 -2.24
CA GLY A 20 -2.77 -2.42 -1.65
C GLY A 20 -2.74 -3.78 -2.37
N ALA A 21 -2.50 -3.85 -3.68
CA ALA A 21 -2.21 -5.13 -4.37
C ALA A 21 -0.73 -5.38 -4.73
N ALA A 22 0.11 -4.35 -4.88
CA ALA A 22 1.49 -4.51 -5.35
C ALA A 22 2.54 -4.67 -4.21
N GLY A 23 2.22 -4.26 -2.98
CA GLY A 23 3.17 -4.21 -1.86
C GLY A 23 3.52 -5.57 -1.28
N CYS A 24 2.68 -6.57 -1.59
CA CYS A 24 3.00 -7.96 -1.33
C CYS A 24 4.17 -8.44 -2.21
N ALA A 25 4.47 -7.80 -3.34
CA ALA A 25 5.59 -8.19 -4.21
C ALA A 25 6.96 -7.93 -3.55
N PHE A 26 7.08 -6.92 -2.68
CA PHE A 26 8.30 -6.56 -1.94
C PHE A 26 8.44 -7.28 -0.59
N ALA A 27 8.01 -8.55 -0.52
CA ALA A 27 8.06 -9.38 0.69
C ALA A 27 9.50 -9.73 1.16
N GLY A 28 10.53 -9.50 0.34
CA GLY A 28 11.91 -9.89 0.67
C GLY A 28 12.64 -8.98 1.67
N TRP A 29 12.20 -7.73 1.88
CA TRP A 29 13.01 -6.74 2.63
C TRP A 29 12.49 -6.40 4.03
N PHE A 30 11.18 -6.54 4.28
CA PHE A 30 10.63 -6.27 5.61
C PHE A 30 10.58 -7.56 6.43
N LYS A 31 11.43 -7.68 7.47
CA LYS A 31 11.43 -8.79 8.45
C LYS A 31 10.13 -8.93 9.25
N LYS A 32 9.15 -8.04 9.06
CA LYS A 32 7.91 -7.96 9.81
C LYS A 32 6.76 -8.64 9.08
N LYS A 33 5.86 -9.26 9.84
CA LYS A 33 4.62 -9.82 9.31
C LYS A 33 3.73 -8.72 8.72
N PRO A 34 2.84 -9.05 7.78
CA PRO A 34 1.94 -8.07 7.14
C PRO A 34 1.09 -7.30 8.13
N GLU A 35 0.57 -7.99 9.14
CA GLU A 35 -0.20 -7.39 10.24
C GLU A 35 0.62 -6.36 11.02
N GLU A 36 1.87 -6.70 11.36
CA GLU A 36 2.77 -5.79 12.08
C GLU A 36 3.11 -4.55 11.26
N ARG A 37 3.23 -4.70 9.93
CA ARG A 37 3.46 -3.58 9.02
C ARG A 37 2.23 -2.67 8.94
N ALA A 38 1.04 -3.27 8.82
CA ALA A 38 -0.22 -2.54 8.81
C ALA A 38 -0.42 -1.77 10.13
N GLN A 39 -0.21 -2.43 11.28
CA GLN A 39 -0.35 -1.78 12.58
C GLN A 39 0.68 -0.68 12.79
N HIS A 40 1.93 -0.88 12.36
CA HIS A 40 2.96 0.15 12.44
C HIS A 40 2.56 1.40 11.66
N MET A 41 1.99 1.20 10.47
CA MET A 41 1.51 2.27 9.61
C MET A 41 0.29 3.00 10.19
N VAL A 42 -0.70 2.26 10.70
CA VAL A 42 -1.87 2.83 11.40
C VAL A 42 -1.41 3.74 12.54
N ASN A 43 -0.52 3.24 13.41
CA ASN A 43 0.00 4.00 14.54
C ASN A 43 0.78 5.24 14.08
N HIS A 44 1.48 5.14 12.95
CA HIS A 44 2.25 6.24 12.42
C HIS A 44 1.36 7.36 11.86
N ILE A 45 0.38 7.02 11.02
CA ILE A 45 -0.57 7.98 10.44
C ILE A 45 -1.39 8.64 11.54
N ALA A 46 -1.91 7.85 12.48
CA ALA A 46 -2.70 8.35 13.60
C ALA A 46 -1.92 9.37 14.44
N LYS A 47 -0.62 9.15 14.65
CA LYS A 47 0.22 10.09 15.39
C LYS A 47 0.41 11.42 14.66
N GLU A 48 0.58 11.38 13.34
CA GLU A 48 1.02 12.53 12.55
C GLU A 48 -0.15 13.44 12.19
N LEU A 49 -1.29 12.84 11.85
CA LEU A 49 -2.54 13.56 11.67
C LEU A 49 -3.28 13.81 12.98
N LYS A 50 -2.67 13.43 14.12
CA LYS A 50 -3.23 13.60 15.47
C LYS A 50 -4.67 13.05 15.54
N PHE A 51 -4.85 11.84 15.06
CA PHE A 51 -6.14 11.16 15.11
C PHE A 51 -6.55 10.91 16.54
N ASP A 52 -7.85 11.08 16.80
CA ASP A 52 -8.46 10.57 18.01
C ASP A 52 -8.62 9.03 17.96
N ASP A 53 -9.10 8.44 19.06
CA ASP A 53 -9.27 6.99 19.15
C ASP A 53 -10.30 6.45 18.13
N ALA A 54 -11.31 7.24 17.77
CA ALA A 54 -12.33 6.83 16.80
C ALA A 54 -11.78 6.82 15.37
N GLN A 55 -11.08 7.87 14.96
CA GLN A 55 -10.39 7.98 13.67
C GLN A 55 -9.29 6.91 13.54
N LYS A 56 -8.56 6.63 14.63
CA LYS A 56 -7.57 5.55 14.66
C LYS A 56 -8.21 4.17 14.53
N ALA A 57 -9.36 3.94 15.14
CA ALA A 57 -10.12 2.69 15.00
C ALA A 57 -10.61 2.51 13.54
N GLN A 58 -11.13 3.57 12.91
CA GLN A 58 -11.51 3.55 11.50
C GLN A 58 -10.34 3.17 10.59
N LEU A 59 -9.17 3.79 10.81
CA LEU A 59 -7.95 3.47 10.05
C LEU A 59 -7.45 2.04 10.30
N THR A 60 -7.60 1.53 11.53
CA THR A 60 -7.25 0.15 11.88
C THR A 60 -8.13 -0.85 11.14
N ASN A 61 -9.44 -0.61 11.11
CA ASN A 61 -10.40 -1.46 10.41
C ASN A 61 -10.13 -1.47 8.90
N LEU A 62 -9.86 -0.30 8.30
CA LEU A 62 -9.44 -0.21 6.90
C LEU A 62 -8.20 -1.09 6.63
N ALA A 63 -7.19 -1.02 7.49
CA ALA A 63 -5.98 -1.82 7.32
C ALA A 63 -6.27 -3.32 7.42
N GLN A 64 -7.19 -3.74 8.29
CA GLN A 64 -7.63 -5.14 8.41
C GLN A 64 -8.45 -5.61 7.20
N ASP A 65 -9.35 -4.77 6.70
CA ASP A 65 -10.16 -5.04 5.50
C ASP A 65 -9.23 -5.27 4.29
N ILE A 66 -8.21 -4.43 4.11
CA ILE A 66 -7.21 -4.62 3.04
C ILE A 66 -6.38 -5.89 3.25
N LEU A 67 -5.97 -6.20 4.48
CA LEU A 67 -5.23 -7.43 4.77
C LEU A 67 -6.03 -8.69 4.45
N SER A 68 -7.31 -8.72 4.82
CA SER A 68 -8.19 -9.87 4.56
C SER A 68 -8.45 -10.08 3.07
N GLN A 69 -8.69 -9.01 2.31
CA GLN A 69 -8.86 -9.08 0.85
C GLN A 69 -7.59 -9.51 0.11
N THR A 70 -6.42 -9.18 0.66
CA THR A 70 -5.13 -9.51 0.03
C THR A 70 -4.58 -10.88 0.46
N GLU A 71 -5.09 -11.48 1.53
CA GLU A 71 -4.71 -12.82 2.00
C GLU A 71 -4.81 -13.91 0.91
N PRO A 72 -5.93 -14.06 0.15
CA PRO A 72 -6.03 -15.05 -0.92
C PRO A 72 -4.99 -14.78 -2.02
N MET A 73 -4.76 -13.50 -2.38
CA MET A 73 -3.76 -13.12 -3.38
C MET A 73 -2.34 -13.54 -2.98
N ARG A 74 -2.05 -13.58 -1.68
CA ARG A 74 -0.76 -14.02 -1.13
C ARG A 74 -0.61 -15.54 -1.16
N LYS A 75 -1.68 -16.27 -0.83
CA LYS A 75 -1.71 -17.74 -0.91
C LYS A 75 -1.51 -18.24 -2.33
N GLU A 76 -2.07 -17.53 -3.32
CA GLU A 76 -1.91 -17.83 -4.75
C GLU A 76 -0.50 -17.55 -5.31
N ARG A 77 0.40 -16.91 -4.55
CA ARG A 77 1.71 -16.46 -5.08
C ARG A 77 2.63 -17.63 -5.44
N GLY A 78 2.59 -18.71 -4.66
CA GLY A 78 3.35 -19.94 -4.95
C GLY A 78 2.87 -20.60 -6.25
N GLN A 79 1.55 -20.77 -6.37
CA GLN A 79 0.91 -21.37 -7.55
C GLN A 79 1.21 -20.60 -8.85
N LYS A 80 1.31 -19.27 -8.77
CA LYS A 80 1.69 -18.42 -9.91
C LYS A 80 3.14 -18.61 -10.33
N LEU A 81 4.04 -18.77 -9.36
CA LEU A 81 5.44 -19.07 -9.64
C LEU A 81 5.56 -20.44 -10.30
N ASP A 82 4.81 -21.44 -9.81
CA ASP A 82 4.78 -22.79 -10.37
C ASP A 82 4.24 -22.80 -11.81
N LEU A 83 3.20 -22.01 -12.09
CA LEU A 83 2.66 -21.83 -13.45
C LEU A 83 3.71 -21.24 -14.39
N LEU A 84 4.41 -20.17 -13.98
CA LEU A 84 5.47 -19.55 -14.78
C LEU A 84 6.65 -20.50 -15.00
N ILE A 85 7.07 -21.23 -13.95
CA ILE A 85 8.12 -22.25 -14.04
C ILE A 85 7.69 -23.36 -15.01
N GLY A 86 6.42 -23.80 -14.96
CA GLY A 86 5.86 -24.79 -15.88
C GLY A 86 5.91 -24.35 -17.34
N GLN A 87 5.50 -23.12 -17.63
CA GLN A 87 5.58 -22.55 -18.99
C GLN A 87 7.02 -22.49 -19.49
N VAL A 88 7.95 -21.99 -18.67
CA VAL A 88 9.37 -21.93 -19.03
C VAL A 88 9.94 -23.33 -19.28
N ARG A 89 9.61 -24.32 -18.44
CA ARG A 89 10.07 -25.72 -18.61
C ARG A 89 9.48 -26.39 -19.85
N SER A 90 8.28 -26.01 -20.26
CA SER A 90 7.63 -26.55 -21.46
C SER A 90 8.24 -26.02 -22.77
N GLY A 91 9.08 -24.98 -22.70
CA GLY A 91 9.65 -24.31 -23.87
C GLY A 91 8.65 -23.46 -24.65
N GLN A 92 7.40 -23.35 -24.19
CA GLN A 92 6.35 -22.56 -24.81
C GLN A 92 5.66 -21.66 -23.78
N ILE A 93 5.51 -20.38 -24.13
CA ILE A 93 4.76 -19.41 -23.33
C ILE A 93 3.33 -19.36 -23.88
N ASP A 94 2.39 -19.88 -23.10
CA ASP A 94 0.96 -19.73 -23.41
C ASP A 94 0.50 -18.31 -23.04
N LYS A 95 0.38 -17.49 -24.08
CA LYS A 95 -0.04 -16.08 -23.96
C LYS A 95 -1.49 -15.92 -23.51
N VAL A 96 -2.36 -16.92 -23.74
CA VAL A 96 -3.76 -16.86 -23.33
C VAL A 96 -3.82 -16.97 -21.81
N VAL A 97 -3.16 -18.00 -21.26
CA VAL A 97 -3.06 -18.22 -19.81
C VAL A 97 -2.45 -17.00 -19.09
N LEU A 98 -1.36 -16.42 -19.61
CA LEU A 98 -0.76 -15.23 -18.99
C LEU A 98 -1.69 -14.00 -19.01
N LYS A 99 -2.47 -13.81 -20.08
CA LYS A 99 -3.43 -12.71 -20.17
C LYS A 99 -4.60 -12.89 -19.22
N GLU A 100 -5.09 -14.12 -19.05
CA GLU A 100 -6.13 -14.45 -18.07
C GLU A 100 -5.65 -14.21 -16.64
N GLU A 101 -4.41 -14.60 -16.33
CA GLU A 101 -3.76 -14.32 -15.05
C GLU A 101 -3.64 -12.81 -14.78
N LEU A 102 -3.24 -12.04 -15.81
CA LEU A 102 -3.16 -10.58 -15.72
C LEU A 102 -4.53 -9.95 -15.50
N ALA A 103 -5.55 -10.36 -16.25
CA ALA A 103 -6.92 -9.85 -16.10
C ALA A 103 -7.48 -10.15 -14.70
N ARG A 104 -7.25 -11.35 -14.18
CA ARG A 104 -7.62 -11.71 -12.81
C ARG A 104 -6.91 -10.83 -11.78
N LYS A 105 -5.62 -10.53 -11.99
CA LYS A 105 -4.86 -9.62 -11.12
C LYS A 105 -5.37 -8.19 -11.17
N GLN A 106 -5.74 -7.71 -12.35
CA GLN A 106 -6.34 -6.39 -12.51
C GLN A 106 -7.66 -6.31 -11.72
N ALA A 107 -8.54 -7.31 -11.85
CA ALA A 107 -9.80 -7.35 -11.12
C ALA A 107 -9.61 -7.38 -9.59
N GLN A 108 -8.67 -8.22 -9.10
CA GLN A 108 -8.31 -8.26 -7.68
C GLN A 108 -7.79 -6.90 -7.18
N PHE A 109 -6.97 -6.20 -7.98
CA PHE A 109 -6.50 -4.87 -7.61
C PHE A 109 -7.62 -3.83 -7.59
N THR A 110 -8.49 -3.83 -8.60
CA THR A 110 -9.63 -2.92 -8.68
C THR A 110 -10.52 -3.06 -7.45
N GLN A 111 -10.85 -4.28 -7.02
CA GLN A 111 -11.66 -4.51 -5.82
C GLN A 111 -11.02 -3.93 -4.54
N VAL A 112 -9.71 -4.13 -4.35
CA VAL A 112 -8.99 -3.59 -3.19
C VAL A 112 -8.89 -2.06 -3.28
N ALA A 113 -8.71 -1.52 -4.47
CA ALA A 113 -8.63 -0.08 -4.70
C ALA A 113 -9.98 0.60 -4.42
N ASP A 114 -11.09 0.04 -4.92
CA ASP A 114 -12.44 0.56 -4.69
C ASP A 114 -12.75 0.60 -3.18
N LEU A 115 -12.50 -0.50 -2.46
CA LEU A 115 -12.63 -0.53 -1.01
C LEU A 115 -11.75 0.53 -0.33
N GLY A 116 -10.50 0.67 -0.78
CA GLY A 116 -9.57 1.65 -0.23
C GLY A 116 -10.05 3.09 -0.43
N ILE A 117 -10.63 3.40 -1.59
CA ILE A 117 -11.18 4.72 -1.93
C ILE A 117 -12.40 5.04 -1.06
N ASP A 118 -13.35 4.12 -0.96
CA ASP A 118 -14.57 4.31 -0.16
C ASP A 118 -14.22 4.58 1.30
N ARG A 119 -13.32 3.77 1.86
CA ARG A 119 -12.90 3.90 3.27
C ARG A 119 -12.05 5.13 3.53
N LEU A 120 -11.23 5.54 2.55
CA LEU A 120 -10.49 6.80 2.65
C LEU A 120 -11.44 8.00 2.63
N SER A 121 -12.49 7.95 1.80
CA SER A 121 -13.54 8.96 1.77
C SER A 121 -14.25 9.06 3.13
N ASP A 122 -14.64 7.92 3.71
CA ASP A 122 -15.25 7.87 5.05
C ASP A 122 -14.34 8.51 6.12
N LEU A 123 -13.05 8.15 6.12
CA LEU A 123 -12.07 8.73 7.05
C LEU A 123 -11.88 10.23 6.82
N TYR A 124 -11.85 10.69 5.56
CA TYR A 124 -11.70 12.10 5.24
C TYR A 124 -12.86 12.95 5.79
N GLN A 125 -14.08 12.40 5.78
CA GLN A 125 -15.26 13.08 6.32
C GLN A 125 -15.15 13.32 7.82
N THR A 126 -14.43 12.47 8.57
CA THR A 126 -14.24 12.63 10.01
C THR A 126 -13.09 13.57 10.38
N LEU A 127 -12.26 14.00 9.43
CA LEU A 127 -11.14 14.90 9.70
C LEU A 127 -11.59 16.32 10.02
N SER A 128 -10.98 16.91 11.05
CA SER A 128 -11.15 18.34 11.36
C SER A 128 -10.50 19.22 10.28
N PRO A 129 -10.87 20.51 10.19
CA PRO A 129 -10.20 21.47 9.29
C PRO A 129 -8.68 21.50 9.47
N GLU A 130 -8.19 21.43 10.72
CA GLU A 130 -6.76 21.42 11.03
C GLU A 130 -6.08 20.14 10.55
N GLN A 131 -6.73 18.98 10.70
CA GLN A 131 -6.21 17.70 10.21
C GLN A 131 -6.17 17.65 8.68
N ARG A 132 -7.15 18.27 8.01
CA ARG A 132 -7.16 18.41 6.54
C ARG A 132 -6.02 19.33 6.06
N GLN A 133 -5.77 20.41 6.78
CA GLN A 133 -4.64 21.30 6.47
C GLN A 133 -3.30 20.57 6.61
N LEU A 134 -3.13 19.79 7.69
CA LEU A 134 -1.95 18.92 7.84
C LEU A 134 -1.84 17.96 6.65
N LEU A 135 -2.93 17.32 6.24
CA LEU A 135 -2.91 16.43 5.07
C LEU A 135 -2.46 17.14 3.79
N VAL A 136 -2.91 18.38 3.54
CA VAL A 136 -2.49 19.17 2.38
C VAL A 136 -1.00 19.53 2.43
N GLU A 137 -0.50 20.04 3.57
CA GLU A 137 0.93 20.35 3.75
C GLU A 137 1.80 19.13 3.43
N HIS A 138 1.36 17.96 3.88
CA HIS A 138 1.99 16.69 3.59
C HIS A 138 1.99 16.38 2.08
N LEU A 139 0.88 16.56 1.37
CA LEU A 139 0.80 16.34 -0.08
C LEU A 139 1.69 17.31 -0.88
N GLU A 140 1.76 18.57 -0.46
CA GLU A 140 2.62 19.58 -1.09
C GLU A 140 4.11 19.22 -0.94
N GLU A 141 4.51 18.69 0.22
CA GLU A 141 5.85 18.14 0.39
C GLU A 141 6.15 16.96 -0.55
N ILE A 142 5.16 16.11 -0.89
CA ILE A 142 5.35 15.05 -1.91
C ILE A 142 5.68 15.70 -3.23
N LYS A 143 4.80 16.62 -3.64
CA LYS A 143 4.87 17.27 -4.95
C LYS A 143 6.25 17.87 -5.15
N ALA A 144 6.74 18.63 -4.16
CA ALA A 144 8.08 19.22 -4.18
C ALA A 144 9.21 18.16 -4.27
N LYS A 145 9.08 17.02 -3.60
CA LYS A 145 10.09 15.93 -3.64
C LYS A 145 10.11 15.19 -4.98
N VAL A 146 8.94 14.96 -5.58
CA VAL A 146 8.79 14.35 -6.91
C VAL A 146 9.38 15.29 -7.97
N GLU A 147 9.03 16.57 -7.92
CA GLU A 147 9.50 17.58 -8.86
C GLU A 147 11.01 17.85 -8.76
N SER A 148 11.59 17.75 -7.56
CA SER A 148 13.03 17.96 -7.36
C SER A 148 13.91 16.77 -7.77
N GLY A 149 13.36 15.67 -8.29
CA GLY A 149 14.13 14.46 -8.64
C GLY A 149 14.84 13.82 -7.43
N SER A 150 14.49 14.26 -6.21
CA SER A 150 15.07 13.89 -4.92
C SER A 150 14.60 12.50 -4.47
N PHE A 151 14.39 11.60 -5.43
CA PHE A 151 14.12 10.18 -5.21
C PHE A 151 15.41 9.33 -5.22
N HIS A 152 16.56 9.92 -5.61
CA HIS A 152 17.84 9.24 -5.82
C HIS A 152 18.64 8.85 -4.55
N HIS A 153 18.10 8.98 -3.34
CA HIS A 153 18.85 8.68 -2.09
C HIS A 153 18.16 7.69 -1.14
N LEU A 154 17.28 6.83 -1.65
CA LEU A 154 17.16 5.48 -1.12
C LEU A 154 18.30 4.65 -1.71
N GLY A 155 19.44 4.74 -1.04
CA GLY A 155 20.70 4.09 -1.43
C GLY A 155 20.52 2.60 -1.67
N TRP A 156 20.80 2.21 -2.91
CA TRP A 156 21.40 0.94 -3.24
C TRP A 156 22.87 0.98 -2.80
N ARG A 157 23.14 0.58 -1.55
CA ARG A 157 24.35 -0.10 -1.12
C ARG A 157 24.08 -0.85 0.18
#